data_AF-A0A7H5EVZ7-F1
#
_entry.id   AF-A0A7H5EVZ7-F1
#
_cell.length_a   1.000
_cell.length_b   1.000
_cell.length_c   1.000
_cell.angle_alpha   90.00
_cell.angle_beta   90.00
_cell.angle_gamma   90.00
#
_symmetry.space_group_name_H-M   'P 1'
#
loop_
_entity.id
_entity.type
_entity.pdbx_description
1 polymer ?
#
loop_
_entity_poly.entity_id
_entity_poly.type
_entity_poly.pdbx_seq_one_letter_code
_entity_poly.pdbx_strand_id
1 'polypeptide(L)'
;MPSVDVPELKRRLFAECKRQLRERTEKLEDALRNIVESRDGETKSSAGDKFETGRAMMQLEEAKLRGQLAEAGEAYDRLLAIDLATPRQSAGAGALVGTNRGNFFIATGIGKVTLDGRPFFCTSPVAPIARAMLGKGVGEELVFNGVEFIILELA
;
A
#
# COMPACT_ATOMS: atom_id res chain seq x y z
N MET A 1 -5.79 18.55 -16.78
CA MET A 1 -7.02 17.69 -16.67
C MET A 1 -8.33 18.51 -16.67
N PRO A 2 -9.16 18.59 -17.73
CA PRO A 2 -10.27 19.57 -17.73
C PRO A 2 -11.71 19.05 -17.51
N SER A 3 -11.96 17.89 -16.89
CA SER A 3 -13.36 17.44 -16.64
C SER A 3 -13.65 16.66 -15.35
N VAL A 4 -12.67 16.47 -14.46
CA VAL A 4 -12.89 15.73 -13.20
C VAL A 4 -12.55 16.60 -12.00
N ASP A 5 -13.51 16.71 -11.08
CA ASP A 5 -13.32 17.35 -9.77
C ASP A 5 -12.18 16.64 -9.01
N VAL A 6 -11.05 17.31 -8.89
CA VAL A 6 -9.82 16.78 -8.30
C VAL A 6 -10.02 16.31 -6.84
N PRO A 7 -10.66 17.11 -5.96
CA PRO A 7 -11.12 16.65 -4.65
C PRO A 7 -11.87 15.33 -4.68
N GLU A 8 -12.83 15.16 -5.59
CA GLU A 8 -13.60 13.93 -5.72
C GLU A 8 -12.73 12.76 -6.19
N LEU A 9 -11.85 12.98 -7.15
CA LEU A 9 -10.91 11.97 -7.61
C LEU A 9 -10.01 11.46 -6.47
N LYS A 10 -9.48 12.37 -5.64
CA LYS A 10 -8.70 11.98 -4.46
C LYS A 10 -9.51 11.16 -3.47
N ARG A 11 -10.77 11.56 -3.19
CA ARG A 11 -11.66 10.80 -2.31
C ARG A 11 -11.92 9.40 -2.83
N ARG A 12 -12.16 9.24 -4.14
CA ARG A 12 -12.34 7.92 -4.78
C ARG A 12 -11.09 7.06 -4.70
N LEU A 13 -9.91 7.63 -4.98
CA LEU A 13 -8.63 6.93 -4.84
C LEU A 13 -8.35 6.52 -3.40
N PHE A 14 -8.65 7.39 -2.44
CA PHE A 14 -8.53 7.11 -1.01
C PHE A 14 -9.47 6.01 -0.55
N ALA A 15 -10.72 6.03 -0.99
CA ALA A 15 -11.70 4.99 -0.69
C ALA A 15 -11.23 3.62 -1.23
N GLU A 16 -10.68 3.61 -2.44
CA GLU A 16 -10.13 2.39 -3.04
C GLU A 16 -8.89 1.88 -2.30
N CYS A 17 -8.00 2.78 -1.89
CA CYS A 17 -6.89 2.47 -0.98
C CYS A 17 -7.36 1.80 0.30
N LYS A 18 -8.38 2.38 0.94
CA LYS A 18 -8.94 1.87 2.19
C LYS A 18 -9.59 0.49 1.99
N ARG A 19 -10.33 0.31 0.91
CA ARG A 19 -11.00 -0.96 0.56
C ARG A 19 -9.98 -2.08 0.36
N GLN A 20 -9.00 -1.88 -0.53
CA GLN A 20 -8.01 -2.93 -0.82
C GLN A 20 -7.12 -3.25 0.37
N LEU A 21 -6.74 -2.24 1.17
CA LEU A 21 -5.96 -2.50 2.38
C LEU A 21 -6.76 -3.32 3.38
N ARG A 22 -8.05 -3.03 3.57
CA ARG A 22 -8.95 -3.82 4.42
C ARG A 22 -9.08 -5.26 3.92
N GLU A 23 -9.34 -5.47 2.64
CA GLU A 23 -9.44 -6.81 2.05
C GLU A 23 -8.15 -7.61 2.21
N ARG A 24 -6.99 -6.95 2.13
CA ARG A 24 -5.70 -7.57 2.39
C ARG A 24 -5.56 -7.97 3.85
N THR A 25 -5.93 -7.09 4.79
CA THR A 25 -5.89 -7.38 6.22
C THR A 25 -6.79 -8.57 6.56
N GLU A 26 -8.04 -8.59 6.08
CA GLU A 26 -8.98 -9.69 6.30
C GLU A 26 -8.40 -11.03 5.81
N LYS A 27 -7.79 -11.06 4.62
CA LYS A 27 -7.12 -12.27 4.10
C LYS A 27 -5.93 -12.73 4.96
N LEU A 28 -5.15 -11.79 5.52
CA LEU A 28 -4.03 -12.11 6.40
C LEU A 28 -4.51 -12.64 7.75
N GLU A 29 -5.59 -12.07 8.30
CA GLU A 29 -6.23 -12.55 9.52
C GLU A 29 -6.78 -13.96 9.34
N ASP A 30 -7.45 -14.24 8.21
CA ASP A 30 -7.95 -15.57 7.87
C ASP A 30 -6.82 -16.58 7.75
N ALA A 31 -5.74 -16.23 7.04
CA ALA A 31 -4.56 -17.08 6.91
C ALA A 31 -3.91 -17.36 8.27
N LEU A 32 -3.82 -16.36 9.15
CA LEU A 32 -3.26 -16.53 10.48
C LEU A 32 -4.12 -17.47 11.33
N ARG A 33 -5.45 -17.33 11.30
CA ARG A 33 -6.36 -18.25 12.01
C ARG A 33 -6.18 -19.68 11.55
N ASN A 34 -6.11 -19.92 10.24
CA ASN A 34 -5.91 -21.26 9.69
C ASN A 34 -4.57 -21.89 10.12
N ILE A 35 -3.49 -21.11 10.16
CA ILE A 35 -2.18 -21.61 10.64
C ILE A 35 -2.21 -21.95 12.12
N VAL A 36 -2.83 -21.10 12.94
CA VAL A 36 -2.96 -21.33 14.39
C VAL A 36 -3.79 -22.59 14.67
N GLU A 37 -4.93 -22.75 13.99
CA GLU A 37 -5.78 -23.95 14.11
C GLU A 37 -5.05 -25.22 13.68
N SER A 38 -4.28 -25.17 12.58
CA SER A 38 -3.51 -26.32 12.08
C SER A 38 -2.42 -26.74 13.08
N ARG A 39 -1.67 -25.76 13.61
CA ARG A 39 -0.64 -25.98 14.63
C ARG A 39 -1.21 -26.62 15.90
N ASP A 40 -2.35 -26.11 16.37
CA ASP A 40 -2.98 -26.59 17.60
C ASP A 40 -3.64 -27.97 17.40
N GLY A 41 -4.17 -28.24 16.21
CA GLY A 41 -4.69 -29.55 15.80
C GLY A 41 -3.61 -30.63 15.73
N GLU A 42 -2.43 -30.32 15.17
CA GLU A 42 -1.29 -31.25 15.14
C GLU A 42 -0.78 -31.61 16.55
N THR A 43 -0.89 -30.67 17.49
CA THR A 43 -0.44 -30.86 18.88
C THR A 43 -1.26 -31.92 19.63
N LYS A 44 -2.51 -32.17 19.21
CA LYS A 44 -3.43 -33.10 19.87
C LYS A 44 -3.35 -34.56 19.36
N SER A 45 -2.63 -34.80 18.26
CA SER A 45 -2.67 -36.07 17.51
C SER A 45 -1.37 -36.87 17.41
N SER A 46 -0.28 -36.57 18.13
CA SER A 46 1.01 -37.23 17.84
C SER A 46 1.97 -37.46 19.02
N ALA A 47 2.52 -38.68 19.06
CA ALA A 47 3.63 -39.13 19.89
C ALA A 47 4.80 -39.57 18.96
N GLY A 48 5.82 -38.73 18.73
CA GLY A 48 7.07 -39.14 18.04
C GLY A 48 7.93 -38.06 17.37
N ASP A 49 9.22 -38.35 17.22
CA ASP A 49 10.37 -37.48 16.84
C ASP A 49 10.36 -36.88 15.41
N LYS A 50 9.42 -37.24 14.53
CA LYS A 50 9.42 -36.80 13.11
C LYS A 50 8.79 -35.42 12.87
N PHE A 51 8.35 -34.72 13.91
CA PHE A 51 7.49 -33.52 13.80
C PHE A 51 8.20 -32.18 14.06
N GLU A 52 9.45 -32.16 14.51
CA GLU A 52 10.13 -30.91 14.88
C GLU A 52 10.27 -29.92 13.70
N THR A 53 10.53 -30.42 12.48
CA THR A 53 10.69 -29.58 11.28
C THR A 53 9.36 -28.98 10.80
N GLY A 54 8.26 -29.73 10.84
CA GLY A 54 6.93 -29.25 10.42
C GLY A 54 6.42 -28.14 11.33
N ARG A 55 6.60 -28.31 12.64
CA ARG A 55 6.23 -27.31 13.65
C ARG A 55 7.06 -26.03 13.53
N ALA A 56 8.37 -26.16 13.29
CA ALA A 56 9.24 -25.00 13.08
C ALA A 56 8.82 -24.19 11.83
N MET A 57 8.43 -24.87 10.74
CA MET A 57 7.92 -24.20 9.53
C MET A 57 6.59 -23.46 9.78
N MET A 58 5.66 -24.06 10.53
CA MET A 58 4.40 -23.39 10.88
C MET A 58 4.62 -22.14 11.75
N GLN A 59 5.55 -22.21 12.71
CA GLN A 59 5.92 -21.06 13.54
C GLN A 59 6.55 -19.92 12.71
N LEU A 60 7.39 -20.26 11.73
CA LEU A 60 7.99 -19.27 10.82
C LEU A 60 6.93 -18.59 9.97
N GLU A 61 5.99 -19.35 9.41
CA GLU A 61 4.91 -18.77 8.61
C GLU A 61 3.93 -17.95 9.48
N GLU A 62 3.64 -18.38 10.71
CA GLU A 62 2.87 -17.59 11.68
C GLU A 62 3.55 -16.24 11.96
N ALA A 63 4.86 -16.26 12.24
CA ALA A 63 5.64 -15.04 12.51
C ALA A 63 5.63 -14.08 11.30
N LYS A 64 5.73 -14.63 10.09
CA LYS A 64 5.65 -13.87 8.84
C LYS A 64 4.28 -13.23 8.64
N LEU A 65 3.18 -13.97 8.85
CA LEU A 65 1.83 -13.42 8.75
C LEU A 65 1.58 -12.32 9.79
N ARG A 66 2.07 -12.51 11.03
CA ARG A 66 2.01 -11.48 12.08
C ARG A 66 2.77 -10.21 11.69
N GLY A 67 3.95 -10.35 11.09
CA GLY A 67 4.71 -9.23 10.54
C GLY A 67 3.93 -8.48 9.46
N GLN A 68 3.34 -9.20 8.51
CA GLN A 68 2.51 -8.59 7.46
C GLN A 68 1.26 -7.89 7.99
N LEU A 69 0.63 -8.42 9.05
CA LEU A 69 -0.50 -7.76 9.73
C LEU A 69 -0.07 -6.46 10.41
N ALA A 70 1.08 -6.46 11.09
CA ALA A 70 1.62 -5.24 11.70
C ALA A 70 1.89 -4.17 10.63
N GLU A 71 2.53 -4.52 9.52
CA GLU A 71 2.77 -3.61 8.39
C GLU A 71 1.46 -3.07 7.79
N ALA A 72 0.44 -3.92 7.65
CA ALA A 72 -0.86 -3.54 7.13
C ALA A 72 -1.58 -2.56 8.09
N GLY A 73 -1.48 -2.79 9.40
CA GLY A 73 -1.99 -1.88 10.43
C GLY A 73 -1.33 -0.51 10.35
N GLU A 74 0.01 -0.45 10.33
CA GLU A 74 0.71 0.82 10.18
C GLU A 74 0.39 1.54 8.86
N ALA A 75 0.21 0.79 7.77
CA ALA A 75 -0.20 1.36 6.49
C ALA A 75 -1.61 1.96 6.57
N TYR A 76 -2.50 1.36 7.35
CA TYR A 76 -3.86 1.84 7.55
C TYR A 76 -3.86 3.12 8.40
N ASP A 77 -3.08 3.16 9.49
CA ASP A 77 -2.93 4.34 10.33
C ASP A 77 -2.34 5.52 9.53
N ARG A 78 -1.30 5.26 8.74
CA ARG A 78 -0.73 6.27 7.83
C ARG A 78 -1.73 6.76 6.81
N LEU A 79 -2.55 5.87 6.24
CA LEU A 79 -3.61 6.25 5.30
C LEU A 79 -4.63 7.16 5.97
N LEU A 80 -5.12 6.82 7.17
CA LEU A 80 -6.10 7.62 7.88
C LEU A 80 -5.58 9.01 8.32
N ALA A 81 -4.27 9.14 8.53
CA ALA A 81 -3.63 10.41 8.87
C ALA A 81 -3.50 11.39 7.69
N ILE A 82 -3.86 10.98 6.47
CA ILE A 82 -3.72 11.82 5.28
C ILE A 82 -4.81 12.89 5.23
N ASP A 83 -4.36 14.14 5.18
CA ASP A 83 -5.21 15.26 4.82
C ASP A 83 -5.35 15.38 3.28
N LEU A 84 -6.59 15.21 2.81
CA LEU A 84 -7.00 15.36 1.41
C LEU A 84 -7.59 16.73 1.09
N ALA A 85 -7.93 17.53 2.11
CA ALA A 85 -8.60 18.82 1.94
C ALA A 85 -7.62 19.94 1.60
N THR A 86 -6.42 19.89 2.19
CA THR A 86 -5.39 20.92 1.94
C THR A 86 -4.76 20.74 0.56
N PRO A 87 -4.82 21.77 -0.32
CA PRO A 87 -4.10 21.77 -1.59
C PRO A 87 -2.59 21.69 -1.34
N ARG A 88 -1.88 20.90 -2.16
CA ARG A 88 -0.44 20.69 -2.01
C ARG A 88 0.33 21.37 -3.12
N GLN A 89 1.37 22.10 -2.73
CA GLN A 89 2.30 22.75 -3.68
C GLN A 89 3.50 21.86 -4.04
N SER A 90 3.70 20.77 -3.29
CA SER A 90 4.75 19.78 -3.52
C SER A 90 4.23 18.36 -3.30
N ALA A 91 4.89 17.38 -3.91
CA ALA A 91 4.54 15.98 -3.75
C ALA A 91 4.77 15.52 -2.30
N GLY A 92 3.77 14.84 -1.74
CA GLY A 92 3.75 14.33 -0.37
C GLY A 92 2.54 13.43 -0.13
N ALA A 93 2.39 12.89 1.09
CA ALA A 93 1.27 12.03 1.43
C ALA A 93 -0.08 12.73 1.19
N GLY A 94 -0.99 12.17 0.40
CA GLY A 94 -2.27 12.78 -0.02
C GLY A 94 -2.19 13.60 -1.32
N ALA A 95 -0.99 13.78 -1.90
CA ALA A 95 -0.84 14.41 -3.20
C ALA A 95 -1.22 13.44 -4.33
N LEU A 96 -1.91 13.99 -5.32
CA LEU A 96 -2.05 13.39 -6.64
C LEU A 96 -1.04 14.08 -7.57
N VAL A 97 -0.03 13.31 -8.00
CA VAL A 97 1.10 13.78 -8.80
C VAL A 97 0.93 13.28 -10.22
N GLY A 98 0.69 14.19 -11.16
CA GLY A 98 0.73 13.91 -12.59
C GLY A 98 2.14 14.07 -13.11
N THR A 99 2.68 13.06 -13.79
CA THR A 99 3.98 13.11 -14.45
C THR A 99 3.88 12.79 -15.93
N ASN A 100 4.95 13.06 -16.68
CA ASN A 100 5.11 12.62 -18.07
C ASN A 100 5.08 11.08 -18.24
N ARG A 101 5.15 10.30 -17.15
CA ARG A 101 5.15 8.82 -17.17
C ARG A 101 3.96 8.18 -16.46
N GLY A 102 3.01 8.96 -15.96
CA GLY A 102 1.81 8.45 -15.28
C GLY A 102 1.36 9.28 -14.09
N ASN A 103 0.23 8.88 -13.51
CA ASN A 103 -0.38 9.54 -12.35
C ASN A 103 -0.11 8.72 -11.09
N PHE A 104 0.33 9.39 -10.03
CA PHE A 104 0.68 8.78 -8.76
C PHE A 104 -0.15 9.39 -7.64
N PHE A 105 -0.81 8.56 -6.85
CA PHE A 105 -1.46 8.99 -5.62
C PHE A 105 -0.62 8.50 -4.44
N ILE A 106 0.02 9.43 -3.74
CA ILE A 106 0.93 9.09 -2.65
C ILE A 106 0.10 8.89 -1.38
N ALA A 107 -0.33 7.67 -1.08
CA ALA A 107 -1.12 7.39 0.11
C ALA A 107 -0.75 6.06 0.75
N THR A 108 -1.03 4.97 0.05
CA THR A 108 -0.64 3.62 0.45
C THR A 108 -0.31 2.80 -0.80
N GLY A 109 0.53 1.78 -0.63
CA GLY A 109 0.98 0.92 -1.72
C GLY A 109 -0.03 -0.17 -2.03
N ILE A 110 -1.07 0.15 -2.80
CA ILE A 110 -2.02 -0.84 -3.34
C ILE A 110 -1.80 -1.09 -4.84
N GLY A 111 -0.83 -0.41 -5.45
CA GLY A 111 -0.49 -0.59 -6.86
C GLY A 111 -1.41 0.21 -7.78
N LYS A 112 -1.76 -0.37 -8.92
CA LYS A 112 -2.50 0.33 -9.98
C LYS A 112 -4.01 0.26 -9.74
N VAL A 113 -4.64 1.43 -9.70
CA VAL A 113 -6.09 1.62 -9.71
C VAL A 113 -6.50 2.27 -11.02
N THR A 114 -7.59 1.83 -11.63
CA THR A 114 -8.15 2.49 -12.82
C THR A 114 -9.45 3.19 -12.43
N LEU A 115 -9.50 4.51 -12.59
CA LEU A 115 -10.72 5.31 -12.42
C LEU A 115 -11.02 6.05 -13.72
N ASP A 116 -12.25 5.92 -14.21
CA ASP A 116 -12.74 6.57 -15.43
C ASP A 116 -11.81 6.29 -16.64
N GLY A 117 -11.36 5.04 -16.76
CA GLY A 117 -10.43 4.59 -17.82
C GLY A 117 -8.99 5.07 -17.67
N ARG A 118 -8.66 5.83 -16.61
CA ARG A 118 -7.30 6.36 -16.38
C ARG A 118 -6.58 5.58 -15.28
N PRO A 119 -5.31 5.21 -15.51
CA PRO A 119 -4.51 4.52 -14.52
C PRO A 119 -3.91 5.50 -13.50
N PHE A 120 -3.97 5.11 -12.24
CA PHE A 120 -3.36 5.78 -11.09
C PHE A 120 -2.54 4.77 -10.29
N PHE A 121 -1.30 5.11 -9.98
CA PHE A 121 -0.45 4.32 -9.11
C PHE A 121 -0.58 4.82 -7.68
N CYS A 122 -1.32 4.09 -6.86
CA CYS A 122 -1.40 4.33 -5.43
C CYS A 122 -0.15 3.75 -4.76
N THR A 123 0.73 4.66 -4.33
CA THR A 123 2.03 4.33 -3.75
C THR A 123 2.14 4.83 -2.33
N SER A 124 2.83 4.10 -1.45
CA SER A 124 3.10 4.57 -0.10
C SER A 124 4.16 5.69 -0.11
N PRO A 125 4.15 6.62 0.86
CA PRO A 125 5.19 7.65 1.00
C PRO A 125 6.61 7.07 1.16
N VAL A 126 6.71 5.84 1.66
CA VAL A 126 7.99 5.14 1.89
C VAL A 126 8.50 4.40 0.66
N ALA A 127 7.71 4.29 -0.41
CA ALA A 127 8.12 3.63 -1.64
C ALA A 127 9.24 4.42 -2.35
N PRO A 128 10.20 3.75 -3.01
CA PRO A 128 11.33 4.41 -3.67
C PRO A 128 10.93 5.53 -4.66
N ILE A 129 9.94 5.30 -5.52
CA ILE A 129 9.44 6.32 -6.46
C ILE A 129 8.80 7.50 -5.74
N ALA A 130 8.01 7.24 -4.69
CA ALA A 130 7.39 8.30 -3.91
C ALA A 130 8.47 9.16 -3.22
N ARG A 131 9.49 8.53 -2.62
CA ARG A 131 10.64 9.21 -2.02
C ARG A 131 11.38 10.11 -3.01
N ALA A 132 11.53 9.67 -4.26
CA ALA A 132 12.15 10.48 -5.31
C ALA A 132 11.30 11.70 -5.70
N MET A 133 9.97 11.65 -5.49
CA MET A 133 9.06 12.76 -5.72
C MET A 133 8.94 13.70 -4.53
N LEU A 134 9.08 13.21 -3.29
CA LEU A 134 8.80 13.98 -2.07
C LEU A 134 9.45 15.37 -2.09
N GLY A 135 8.64 16.40 -1.82
CA GLY A 135 9.06 17.80 -1.76
C GLY A 135 9.17 18.50 -3.11
N LYS A 136 9.10 17.78 -4.23
CA LYS A 136 9.18 18.37 -5.58
C LYS A 136 7.84 18.98 -6.03
N GLY A 137 7.92 20.13 -6.68
CA GLY A 137 6.82 20.87 -7.27
C GLY A 137 6.63 20.62 -8.78
N VAL A 138 5.65 21.30 -9.37
CA VAL A 138 5.41 21.26 -10.83
C VAL A 138 6.61 21.86 -11.58
N GLY A 139 7.02 21.19 -12.65
CA GLY A 139 8.18 21.56 -13.48
C GLY A 139 9.50 20.95 -13.02
N GLU A 140 9.56 20.37 -11.82
CA GLU A 140 10.77 19.72 -11.32
C GLU A 140 10.93 18.30 -11.86
N GLU A 141 12.20 17.92 -12.01
CA GLU A 141 12.61 16.63 -12.54
C GLU A 141 13.11 15.68 -11.44
N LEU A 142 12.96 14.39 -11.68
CA LEU A 142 13.49 13.32 -10.83
C LEU A 142 13.85 12.10 -11.67
N VAL A 143 14.82 11.33 -11.18
CA VAL A 143 15.23 10.06 -11.80
C VAL A 143 14.83 8.91 -10.89
N PHE A 144 14.15 7.93 -11.46
CA PHE A 144 13.82 6.68 -10.78
C PHE A 144 14.17 5.50 -11.67
N ASN A 145 14.98 4.57 -11.16
CA ASN A 145 15.47 3.41 -11.91
C ASN A 145 16.11 3.77 -13.27
N GLY A 146 16.88 4.86 -13.32
CA GLY A 146 17.53 5.35 -14.55
C GLY A 146 16.57 6.00 -15.56
N VAL A 147 15.31 6.22 -15.18
CA VAL A 147 14.30 6.86 -16.02
C VAL A 147 13.99 8.25 -15.47
N GLU A 148 13.98 9.26 -16.35
CA GLU A 148 13.59 10.63 -16.04
C GLU A 148 12.07 10.82 -16.02
N PHE A 149 11.62 11.51 -14.98
CA PHE A 149 10.25 11.93 -14.74
C PHE A 149 10.24 13.45 -14.55
N ILE A 150 9.18 14.08 -15.06
CA ILE A 150 8.90 15.50 -14.88
C ILE A 150 7.53 15.61 -14.22
N ILE A 151 7.42 16.35 -13.13
CA ILE A 151 6.13 16.63 -12.50
C ILE A 151 5.40 17.67 -13.34
N LEU A 152 4.27 17.28 -13.91
CA LEU A 152 3.46 18.13 -14.79
C LEU A 152 2.29 18.77 -14.05
N GLU A 153 1.72 18.07 -13.08
CA GLU A 153 0.55 18.52 -12.32
C GLU A 153 0.66 18.06 -10.86
N LEU A 154 0.21 18.91 -9.94
CA LEU A 154 0.05 18.59 -8.52
C LEU A 154 -1.35 18.97 -8.08
N ALA A 155 -1.96 18.06 -7.35
CA ALA A 155 -3.29 18.17 -6.82
C ALA A 155 -3.28 17.73 -5.36
#